data_AF-A0A385SS91-F1
#
_entry.id   AF-A0A385SS91-F1
#
_cell.length_a   1.000
_cell.length_b   1.000
_cell.length_c   1.000
_cell.angle_alpha   90.00
_cell.angle_beta   90.00
_cell.angle_gamma   90.00
#
_symmetry.space_group_name_H-M   'P 1'
#
loop_
_entity.id
_entity.type
_entity.pdbx_description
1 polymer ?
#
loop_
_entity_poly.entity_id
_entity_poly.type
_entity_poly.pdbx_seq_one_letter_code
_entity_poly.pdbx_strand_id
1 'polypeptide(L)'
;MRNVFLLLFLLTSPVLLAQSVKLLSGSLKTLKGQKSYNITFRYDSMQVGMADPKPEKVFLMEVKNRWEEREPGRGSDFIQEWFEDRKLLYEPSFIQNFKEYAKVELPDAQAPYTLIVKTKHTEGGWFGGVLAHPGEIDGEVWVVESVDPTKVVARIGFYKITGKIQYPGDFEMTTRIQSAYAIAGKGLGDYFKRKSK
;
A
#
# COMPACT_ATOMS: atom_id res chain seq x y z
N MET A 1 34.94 -9.09 -43.56
CA MET A 1 34.53 -7.98 -42.68
C MET A 1 33.02 -7.81 -42.76
N ARG A 2 32.27 -8.21 -41.73
CA ARG A 2 31.02 -7.55 -41.31
C ARG A 2 30.60 -8.15 -39.97
N ASN A 3 31.24 -7.67 -38.91
CA ASN A 3 30.85 -7.98 -37.54
C ASN A 3 29.47 -7.33 -37.32
N VAL A 4 28.41 -8.14 -37.34
CA VAL A 4 27.08 -7.71 -36.89
C VAL A 4 27.14 -7.72 -35.36
N PHE A 5 27.49 -6.58 -34.78
CA PHE A 5 27.33 -6.34 -33.35
C PHE A 5 25.82 -6.30 -33.05
N LEU A 6 25.28 -7.40 -32.53
CA LEU A 6 23.99 -7.40 -31.84
C LEU A 6 24.19 -6.68 -30.50
N LEU A 7 23.92 -5.37 -30.48
CA LEU A 7 23.78 -4.62 -29.24
C LEU A 7 22.52 -5.11 -28.53
N LEU A 8 22.71 -6.05 -27.60
CA LEU A 8 21.71 -6.43 -26.61
C LEU A 8 21.58 -5.26 -25.63
N PHE A 9 20.68 -4.32 -25.92
CA PHE A 9 20.29 -3.28 -24.97
C PHE A 9 19.57 -3.95 -23.80
N LEU A 10 20.30 -4.29 -22.75
CA LEU A 10 19.72 -4.57 -21.44
C LEU A 10 19.09 -3.26 -20.93
N LEU A 11 17.83 -3.04 -21.29
CA LEU A 11 16.98 -2.04 -20.66
C LEU A 11 16.72 -2.48 -19.22
N THR A 12 17.60 -2.07 -18.30
CA THR A 12 17.36 -2.17 -16.86
C THR A 12 16.16 -1.28 -16.53
N SER A 13 14.99 -1.91 -16.49
CA SER A 13 13.69 -1.24 -16.46
C SER A 13 13.22 -0.98 -15.03
N PRO A 14 13.09 0.27 -14.56
CA PRO A 14 12.26 0.57 -13.38
C PRO A 14 10.75 0.58 -13.70
N VAL A 15 10.32 -0.11 -14.76
CA VAL A 15 8.97 -0.02 -15.36
C VAL A 15 7.86 -0.63 -14.47
N LEU A 16 8.20 -1.55 -13.56
CA LEU A 16 7.21 -2.35 -12.83
C LEU A 16 6.32 -1.51 -11.89
N LEU A 17 6.89 -0.55 -11.13
CA LEU A 17 6.10 0.29 -10.21
C LEU A 17 5.18 1.29 -10.93
N ALA A 18 5.47 1.65 -12.18
CA ALA A 18 4.61 2.55 -12.94
C ALA A 18 3.36 1.84 -13.47
N GLN A 19 3.41 0.52 -13.66
CA GLN A 19 2.29 -0.28 -14.15
C GLN A 19 1.29 -0.67 -13.06
N SER A 20 1.72 -0.67 -11.79
CA SER A 20 0.88 -0.98 -10.64
C SER A 20 -0.02 0.19 -10.20
N VAL A 21 0.32 1.43 -10.54
CA VAL A 21 -0.47 2.64 -10.20
C VAL A 21 -1.20 3.18 -11.43
N LYS A 22 -2.52 3.27 -11.37
CA LYS A 22 -3.37 3.63 -12.53
C LYS A 22 -4.42 4.68 -12.16
N LEU A 23 -4.59 5.69 -13.01
CA LEU A 23 -5.75 6.59 -12.90
C LEU A 23 -7.00 5.84 -13.31
N LEU A 24 -8.00 5.80 -12.43
CA LEU A 24 -9.29 5.18 -12.69
C LEU A 24 -10.29 6.23 -13.19
N SER A 25 -10.28 7.42 -12.60
CA SER A 25 -11.14 8.54 -12.99
C SER A 25 -10.57 9.89 -12.55
N GLY A 26 -11.05 10.97 -13.17
CA GLY A 26 -10.70 12.34 -12.80
C GLY A 26 -9.35 12.81 -13.32
N SER A 27 -8.70 13.74 -12.63
CA SER A 27 -7.38 14.27 -13.03
C SER A 27 -6.64 14.88 -11.85
N LEU A 28 -5.31 14.79 -11.85
CA LEU A 28 -4.46 15.47 -10.86
C LEU A 28 -3.96 16.84 -11.35
N LYS A 29 -4.31 17.27 -12.56
CA LYS A 29 -3.89 18.57 -13.13
C LYS A 29 -4.41 19.76 -12.32
N THR A 30 -5.61 19.63 -11.74
CA THR A 30 -6.23 20.67 -10.89
C THR A 30 -5.49 20.85 -9.56
N LEU A 31 -4.64 19.89 -9.19
CA LEU A 31 -3.83 19.92 -7.97
C LEU A 31 -2.46 20.56 -8.19
N LYS A 32 -2.23 21.18 -9.36
CA LYS A 32 -0.97 21.83 -9.68
C LYS A 32 -0.67 22.94 -8.68
N GLY A 33 0.51 22.86 -8.08
CA GLY A 33 0.95 23.81 -7.05
C GLY A 33 0.43 23.51 -5.64
N GLN A 34 -0.41 22.50 -5.45
CA GLN A 34 -0.83 22.05 -4.12
C GLN A 34 0.38 21.51 -3.35
N LYS A 35 0.65 22.08 -2.17
CA LYS A 35 1.83 21.77 -1.35
C LYS A 35 1.56 20.89 -0.15
N SER A 36 0.30 20.73 0.23
CA SER A 36 -0.10 19.94 1.40
C SER A 36 -1.39 19.18 1.14
N TYR A 37 -1.60 18.06 1.83
CA TYR A 37 -2.85 17.31 1.79
C TYR A 37 -3.19 16.81 3.19
N ASN A 38 -4.47 16.62 3.48
CA ASN A 38 -4.87 15.76 4.56
C ASN A 38 -4.88 14.30 4.08
N ILE A 39 -4.88 13.33 4.99
CA ILE A 39 -4.97 11.91 4.64
C ILE A 39 -5.79 11.13 5.66
N THR A 40 -6.56 10.18 5.17
CA THR A 40 -7.30 9.20 5.98
C THR A 40 -7.17 7.81 5.36
N PHE A 41 -7.28 6.78 6.18
CA PHE A 41 -7.19 5.39 5.75
C PHE A 41 -8.51 4.68 6.03
N ARG A 42 -8.92 3.82 5.08
CA ARG A 42 -10.12 3.00 5.17
C ARG A 42 -9.79 1.57 4.77
N TYR A 43 -10.35 0.64 5.53
CA TYR A 43 -10.17 -0.80 5.37
C TYR A 43 -11.53 -1.49 5.17
N ASP A 44 -12.54 -0.72 4.75
CA ASP A 44 -13.91 -1.20 4.60
C ASP A 44 -13.96 -2.32 3.55
N SER A 45 -14.47 -3.49 3.96
CA SER A 45 -14.61 -4.68 3.10
C SER A 45 -13.29 -5.24 2.54
N MET A 46 -12.17 -5.02 3.23
CA MET A 46 -10.87 -5.58 2.83
C MET A 46 -10.90 -7.11 2.82
N GLN A 47 -10.33 -7.69 1.75
CA GLN A 47 -10.05 -9.12 1.63
C GLN A 47 -8.64 -9.42 2.14
N VAL A 48 -8.45 -10.60 2.74
CA VAL A 48 -7.17 -11.04 3.29
C VAL A 48 -6.84 -12.44 2.78
N GLY A 49 -5.60 -12.64 2.33
CA GLY A 49 -5.08 -13.93 1.89
C GLY A 49 -4.64 -13.98 0.42
N MET A 50 -3.80 -14.96 0.07
CA MET A 50 -3.16 -15.06 -1.25
C MET A 50 -4.03 -15.81 -2.29
N ALA A 51 -4.25 -17.12 -2.08
CA ALA A 51 -4.87 -17.99 -3.07
C ALA A 51 -6.41 -17.99 -3.02
N ASP A 52 -6.98 -17.79 -1.83
CA ASP A 52 -8.42 -17.72 -1.58
C ASP A 52 -8.69 -16.55 -0.61
N PRO A 53 -8.66 -15.29 -1.10
CA PRO A 53 -8.87 -14.13 -0.26
C PRO A 53 -10.28 -14.14 0.33
N LYS A 54 -10.36 -13.88 1.64
CA LYS A 54 -11.64 -13.85 2.36
C LYS A 54 -11.84 -12.52 3.07
N PRO A 55 -13.08 -12.15 3.44
CA PRO A 55 -13.32 -10.94 4.20
C PRO A 55 -12.50 -10.95 5.50
N GLU A 56 -11.90 -9.81 5.85
CA GLU A 56 -11.05 -9.66 7.05
C GLU A 56 -11.67 -10.27 8.31
N LYS A 57 -12.97 -10.03 8.53
CA LYS A 57 -13.68 -10.58 9.69
C LYS A 57 -13.64 -12.12 9.74
N VAL A 58 -13.75 -12.77 8.58
CA VAL A 58 -13.69 -14.24 8.47
C VAL A 58 -12.26 -14.72 8.74
N PHE A 59 -11.26 -14.06 8.15
CA PHE A 59 -9.85 -14.35 8.41
C PHE A 59 -9.50 -14.28 9.90
N LEU A 60 -9.85 -13.17 10.56
CA LEU A 60 -9.56 -12.97 11.98
C LEU A 60 -10.28 -13.98 12.88
N MET A 61 -11.52 -14.33 12.55
CA MET A 61 -12.26 -15.39 13.26
C MET A 61 -11.56 -16.75 13.14
N GLU A 62 -11.10 -17.12 11.95
CA GLU A 62 -10.36 -18.37 11.75
C GLU A 62 -9.01 -18.38 12.48
N VAL A 63 -8.28 -17.27 12.48
CA VAL A 63 -7.03 -17.13 13.23
C VAL A 63 -7.30 -17.29 14.73
N LYS A 64 -8.34 -16.63 15.25
CA LYS A 64 -8.72 -16.74 16.66
C LYS A 64 -9.03 -18.18 17.04
N ASN A 65 -9.91 -18.85 16.29
CA ASN A 65 -10.32 -20.22 16.57
C ASN A 65 -9.13 -21.20 16.52
N ARG A 66 -8.24 -21.04 15.53
CA ARG A 66 -7.03 -21.86 15.40
C ARG A 66 -6.11 -21.73 16.61
N TRP A 67 -5.97 -20.54 17.17
CA TRP A 67 -5.11 -20.31 18.31
C TRP A 67 -5.76 -20.70 19.63
N GLU A 68 -7.06 -20.50 19.81
CA GLU A 68 -7.74 -20.79 21.08
C GLU A 68 -7.61 -22.28 21.48
N GLU A 69 -7.57 -23.19 20.50
CA GLU A 69 -7.35 -24.62 20.75
C GLU A 69 -5.89 -24.97 21.12
N ARG A 70 -4.92 -24.13 20.72
CA ARG A 70 -3.48 -24.40 20.84
C ARG A 70 -2.83 -23.65 22.00
N GLU A 71 -3.21 -22.39 22.15
CA GLU A 71 -2.66 -21.42 23.09
C GLU A 71 -3.73 -20.35 23.36
N PRO A 72 -4.58 -20.55 24.40
CA PRO A 72 -5.64 -19.63 24.76
C PRO A 72 -5.14 -18.19 24.94
N GLY A 73 -5.89 -17.21 24.42
CA GLY A 73 -5.51 -15.80 24.47
C GLY A 73 -4.72 -15.30 23.26
N ARG A 74 -3.83 -16.11 22.68
CA ARG A 74 -2.97 -15.71 21.54
C ARG A 74 -3.75 -15.24 20.31
N GLY A 75 -4.91 -15.84 20.06
CA GLY A 75 -5.78 -15.42 18.96
C GLY A 75 -6.37 -14.03 19.17
N SER A 76 -6.62 -13.64 20.41
CA SER A 76 -7.13 -12.30 20.76
C SER A 76 -6.01 -11.26 20.67
N ASP A 77 -4.81 -11.60 21.16
CA ASP A 77 -3.62 -10.75 21.04
C ASP A 77 -3.31 -10.45 19.56
N PHE A 78 -3.33 -11.48 18.70
CA PHE A 78 -3.14 -11.31 17.27
C PHE A 78 -4.17 -10.35 16.64
N ILE A 79 -5.44 -10.46 17.03
CA ILE A 79 -6.49 -9.56 16.51
C ILE A 79 -6.23 -8.12 16.95
N GLN A 80 -5.82 -7.91 18.20
CA GLN A 80 -5.48 -6.60 18.71
C GLN A 80 -4.31 -6.00 17.92
N GLU A 81 -3.20 -6.74 17.80
CA GLU A 81 -2.00 -6.34 17.04
C GLU A 81 -2.35 -6.02 15.58
N TRP A 82 -3.19 -6.84 14.93
CA TRP A 82 -3.63 -6.62 13.55
C TRP A 82 -4.28 -5.25 13.30
N PHE A 83 -5.01 -4.72 14.29
CA PHE A 83 -5.62 -3.40 14.20
C PHE A 83 -4.64 -2.29 14.64
N GLU A 84 -3.85 -2.52 15.68
CA GLU A 84 -2.86 -1.56 16.18
C GLU A 84 -1.76 -1.27 15.15
N ASP A 85 -1.27 -2.31 14.47
CA ASP A 85 -0.23 -2.24 13.45
C ASP A 85 -0.58 -1.27 12.32
N ARG A 86 -1.87 -1.07 12.03
CA ARG A 86 -2.29 -0.07 11.03
C ARG A 86 -1.83 1.31 11.44
N LYS A 87 -2.17 1.71 12.67
CA LYS A 87 -1.88 3.05 13.20
C LYS A 87 -0.41 3.22 13.54
N LEU A 88 0.22 2.16 14.04
CA LEU A 88 1.60 2.21 14.50
C LEU A 88 2.61 2.07 13.36
N LEU A 89 2.29 1.29 12.33
CA LEU A 89 3.29 0.86 11.34
C LEU A 89 2.86 1.14 9.90
N TYR A 90 1.65 0.76 9.49
CA TYR A 90 1.27 0.77 8.07
C TYR A 90 0.95 2.19 7.56
N GLU A 91 0.07 2.90 8.25
CA GLU A 91 -0.32 4.27 7.90
C GLU A 91 0.89 5.22 7.97
N PRO A 92 1.72 5.22 9.03
CA PRO A 92 2.92 6.06 9.08
C PRO A 92 3.93 5.73 7.98
N SER A 93 4.16 4.45 7.68
CA SER A 93 5.06 3.99 6.61
C SER A 93 4.62 4.50 5.24
N PHE A 94 3.31 4.41 4.94
CA PHE A 94 2.74 4.98 3.73
C PHE A 94 2.92 6.50 3.67
N ILE A 95 2.53 7.22 4.73
CA ILE A 95 2.61 8.69 4.79
C ILE A 95 4.05 9.17 4.57
N GLN A 96 5.00 8.57 5.28
CA GLN A 96 6.41 8.91 5.20
C GLN A 96 6.93 8.79 3.76
N ASN A 97 6.63 7.67 3.10
CA ASN A 97 7.08 7.46 1.73
C ASN A 97 6.30 8.33 0.73
N PHE A 98 4.99 8.50 0.91
CA PHE A 98 4.20 9.36 0.02
C PHE A 98 4.72 10.79 0.03
N LYS A 99 4.88 11.40 1.21
CA LYS A 99 5.30 12.79 1.33
C LYS A 99 6.71 13.00 0.78
N GLU A 100 7.61 12.04 0.99
CA GLU A 100 8.98 12.10 0.51
C GLU A 100 9.05 12.10 -1.02
N TYR A 101 8.25 11.26 -1.68
CA TYR A 101 8.30 11.14 -3.15
C TYR A 101 7.40 12.16 -3.86
N ALA A 102 6.26 12.54 -3.26
CA ALA A 102 5.40 13.61 -3.75
C ALA A 102 6.02 15.00 -3.56
N LYS A 103 6.88 15.18 -2.55
CA LYS A 103 7.45 16.47 -2.10
C LYS A 103 6.36 17.46 -1.66
N VAL A 104 5.52 17.00 -0.73
CA VAL A 104 4.38 17.74 -0.16
C VAL A 104 4.32 17.53 1.35
N GLU A 105 3.62 18.39 2.07
CA GLU A 105 3.29 18.19 3.48
C GLU A 105 2.10 17.22 3.64
N LEU A 106 2.21 16.29 4.59
CA LEU A 106 1.21 15.25 4.86
C LEU A 106 1.45 14.64 6.26
N PRO A 107 0.44 14.55 7.15
CA PRO A 107 -0.90 15.15 7.04
C PRO A 107 -0.91 16.66 7.29
N ASP A 108 -1.83 17.37 6.64
CA ASP A 108 -2.22 18.74 6.96
C ASP A 108 -3.75 18.81 7.05
N ALA A 109 -4.27 18.95 8.27
CA ALA A 109 -5.71 18.96 8.53
C ALA A 109 -6.43 20.18 7.92
N GLN A 110 -5.71 21.24 7.55
CA GLN A 110 -6.26 22.44 6.91
C GLN A 110 -6.12 22.42 5.39
N ALA A 111 -5.53 21.37 4.82
CA ALA A 111 -5.37 21.27 3.39
C ALA A 111 -6.73 21.21 2.67
N PRO A 112 -6.88 21.88 1.52
CA PRO A 112 -8.14 21.91 0.75
C PRO A 112 -8.54 20.55 0.18
N TYR A 113 -7.62 19.59 0.12
CA TYR A 113 -7.87 18.25 -0.38
C TYR A 113 -7.46 17.19 0.63
N THR A 114 -8.27 16.12 0.70
CA THR A 114 -8.00 14.94 1.52
C THR A 114 -7.74 13.74 0.62
N LEU A 115 -6.68 12.99 0.92
CA LEU A 115 -6.39 11.69 0.34
C LEU A 115 -7.09 10.60 1.17
N ILE A 116 -8.01 9.85 0.59
CA ILE A 116 -8.63 8.69 1.23
C ILE A 116 -7.97 7.44 0.66
N VAL A 117 -7.07 6.83 1.42
CA VAL A 117 -6.42 5.56 1.07
C VAL A 117 -7.35 4.43 1.47
N LYS A 118 -7.77 3.62 0.49
CA LYS A 118 -8.70 2.52 0.66
C LYS A 118 -7.99 1.22 0.35
N THR A 119 -7.63 0.45 1.37
CA THR A 119 -7.05 -0.88 1.19
C THR A 119 -8.17 -1.87 0.91
N LYS A 120 -8.08 -2.56 -0.23
CA LYS A 120 -9.07 -3.54 -0.69
C LYS A 120 -8.62 -4.97 -0.48
N HIS A 121 -7.31 -5.20 -0.51
CA HIS A 121 -6.73 -6.52 -0.29
C HIS A 121 -5.41 -6.38 0.47
N THR A 122 -5.12 -7.36 1.33
CA THR A 122 -3.84 -7.50 2.01
C THR A 122 -3.46 -8.98 2.10
N GLU A 123 -2.23 -9.29 1.71
CA GLU A 123 -1.59 -10.58 1.93
C GLU A 123 -0.35 -10.37 2.81
N GLY A 124 -0.24 -11.19 3.86
CA GLY A 124 0.84 -11.09 4.84
C GLY A 124 2.19 -11.59 4.34
N GLY A 125 2.19 -12.43 3.31
CA GLY A 125 3.36 -13.16 2.87
C GLY A 125 3.80 -14.19 3.90
N TRP A 126 4.83 -14.95 3.55
CA TRP A 126 5.36 -16.01 4.40
C TRP A 126 6.86 -16.17 4.17
N PHE A 127 7.55 -16.68 5.19
CA PHE A 127 8.97 -17.02 5.12
C PHE A 127 9.15 -18.48 5.53
N GLY A 128 9.53 -19.33 4.58
CA GLY A 128 9.73 -20.77 4.74
C GLY A 128 11.20 -21.17 4.81
N GLY A 129 12.08 -20.28 5.25
CA GLY A 129 13.52 -20.49 5.31
C GLY A 129 14.23 -20.16 3.99
N VAL A 130 14.07 -21.02 2.98
CA VAL A 130 14.71 -20.83 1.65
C VAL A 130 13.79 -20.10 0.67
N LEU A 131 12.49 -20.38 0.75
CA LEU A 131 11.47 -19.72 -0.06
C LEU A 131 10.74 -18.69 0.79
N ALA A 132 10.34 -17.59 0.16
CA ALA A 132 9.58 -16.55 0.81
C ALA A 132 8.66 -15.84 -0.18
N HIS A 133 7.55 -15.35 0.34
CA HIS A 133 6.60 -14.51 -0.36
C HIS A 133 6.47 -13.18 0.39
N PRO A 134 6.62 -12.02 -0.29
CA PRO A 134 6.48 -10.73 0.36
C PRO A 134 5.02 -10.49 0.76
N GLY A 135 4.82 -9.49 1.61
CA GLY A 135 3.49 -8.93 1.82
C GLY A 135 3.04 -8.19 0.56
N GLU A 136 1.74 -8.19 0.30
CA GLU A 136 1.14 -7.53 -0.86
C GLU A 136 -0.10 -6.75 -0.45
N ILE A 137 -0.32 -5.57 -1.07
CA ILE A 137 -1.56 -4.81 -0.89
C ILE A 137 -2.08 -4.27 -2.23
N ASP A 138 -3.41 -4.22 -2.31
CA ASP A 138 -4.15 -3.55 -3.39
C ASP A 138 -5.14 -2.55 -2.80
N GLY A 139 -5.46 -1.53 -3.60
CA GLY A 139 -6.44 -0.54 -3.17
C GLY A 139 -6.59 0.64 -4.10
N GLU A 140 -7.16 1.70 -3.55
CA GLU A 140 -7.36 2.97 -4.24
C GLU A 140 -6.98 4.15 -3.36
N VAL A 141 -6.52 5.24 -3.96
CA VAL A 141 -6.47 6.57 -3.34
C VAL A 141 -7.50 7.45 -4.01
N TRP A 142 -8.40 8.01 -3.22
CA TRP A 142 -9.36 9.01 -3.68
C TRP A 142 -8.87 10.38 -3.25
N VAL A 143 -8.82 11.32 -4.19
CA VAL A 143 -8.59 12.73 -3.87
C VAL A 143 -9.94 13.41 -3.85
N VAL A 144 -10.30 14.00 -2.72
CA VAL A 144 -11.58 14.69 -2.52
C VAL A 144 -11.37 16.10 -2.00
N GLU A 145 -12.31 17.01 -2.23
CA GLU A 145 -12.34 18.29 -1.53
C GLU A 145 -12.53 18.04 -0.01
N SER A 146 -11.69 18.64 0.83
CA SER A 146 -11.76 18.43 2.28
C SER A 146 -13.06 18.95 2.90
N VAL A 147 -13.63 20.01 2.32
CA VAL A 147 -14.91 20.60 2.76
C VAL A 147 -16.12 19.80 2.30
N ASP A 148 -15.97 18.98 1.26
CA ASP A 148 -17.04 18.13 0.73
C ASP A 148 -16.45 16.82 0.14
N PRO A 149 -16.35 15.76 0.96
CA PRO A 149 -15.78 14.48 0.54
C PRO A 149 -16.55 13.77 -0.59
N THR A 150 -17.74 14.24 -0.96
CA THR A 150 -18.51 13.67 -2.09
C THR A 150 -17.97 14.15 -3.44
N LYS A 151 -17.26 15.28 -3.47
CA LYS A 151 -16.60 15.81 -4.66
C LYS A 151 -15.25 15.14 -4.87
N VAL A 152 -15.26 14.09 -5.67
CA VAL A 152 -14.06 13.32 -6.02
C VAL A 152 -13.35 13.96 -7.21
N VAL A 153 -12.12 14.44 -6.97
CA VAL A 153 -11.24 15.03 -8.00
C VAL A 153 -10.56 13.96 -8.83
N ALA A 154 -10.11 12.88 -8.17
CA ALA A 154 -9.45 11.76 -8.84
C ALA A 154 -9.59 10.46 -8.04
N ARG A 155 -9.60 9.33 -8.75
CA ARG A 155 -9.47 7.99 -8.17
C ARG A 155 -8.29 7.29 -8.82
N ILE A 156 -7.40 6.74 -8.01
CA ILE A 156 -6.16 6.12 -8.47
C ILE A 156 -6.08 4.74 -7.85
N GLY A 157 -5.99 3.69 -8.65
CA GLY A 157 -5.78 2.33 -8.19
C GLY A 157 -4.30 2.03 -8.00
N PHE A 158 -3.98 1.24 -6.98
CA PHE A 158 -2.68 0.60 -6.82
C PHE A 158 -2.90 -0.92 -6.69
N TYR A 159 -2.14 -1.69 -7.45
CA TYR A 159 -2.37 -3.12 -7.64
C TYR A 159 -1.07 -3.92 -7.53
N LYS A 160 -1.14 -5.05 -6.86
CA LYS A 160 -0.04 -5.98 -6.59
C LYS A 160 1.18 -5.27 -6.05
N ILE A 161 0.98 -4.40 -5.06
CA ILE A 161 2.10 -3.71 -4.44
C ILE A 161 2.78 -4.68 -3.48
N THR A 162 3.84 -5.32 -3.95
CA THR A 162 4.65 -6.22 -3.14
C THR A 162 5.66 -5.43 -2.32
N GLY A 163 5.70 -5.70 -1.01
CA GLY A 163 6.78 -5.29 -0.13
C GLY A 163 8.11 -5.96 -0.49
N LYS A 164 9.14 -5.61 0.28
CA LYS A 164 10.44 -6.27 0.27
C LYS A 164 10.55 -7.20 1.47
N ILE A 165 11.09 -8.39 1.24
CA ILE A 165 11.53 -9.31 2.29
C ILE A 165 12.89 -8.84 2.81
N GLN A 166 13.04 -8.68 4.13
CA GLN A 166 14.32 -8.33 4.75
C GLN A 166 15.08 -9.61 5.15
N TYR A 167 16.14 -9.96 4.41
CA TYR A 167 16.95 -11.14 4.71
C TYR A 167 18.32 -10.76 5.30
N PRO A 168 18.81 -11.48 6.34
CA PRO A 168 18.10 -12.48 7.15
C PRO A 168 17.17 -11.82 8.18
N GLY A 169 16.06 -12.48 8.56
CA GLY A 169 15.29 -12.09 9.76
C GLY A 169 13.83 -11.67 9.58
N ASP A 170 13.28 -11.61 8.37
CA ASP A 170 11.88 -11.22 8.14
C ASP A 170 10.90 -12.38 8.37
N PHE A 171 10.71 -12.72 9.64
CA PHE A 171 9.79 -13.76 10.09
C PHE A 171 8.37 -13.23 10.29
N GLU A 172 8.22 -11.94 10.58
CA GLU A 172 6.94 -11.34 10.97
C GLU A 172 6.07 -10.92 9.78
N MET A 173 4.78 -11.24 9.86
CA MET A 173 3.80 -10.81 8.86
C MET A 173 3.71 -9.28 8.77
N THR A 174 3.75 -8.64 9.94
CA THR A 174 3.59 -7.21 10.11
C THR A 174 4.66 -6.41 9.35
N THR A 175 5.93 -6.81 9.41
CA THR A 175 7.03 -6.13 8.72
C THR A 175 6.89 -6.23 7.20
N ARG A 176 6.43 -7.38 6.70
CA ARG A 176 6.16 -7.59 5.27
C ARG A 176 5.03 -6.71 4.76
N ILE A 177 3.93 -6.62 5.50
CA ILE A 177 2.81 -5.73 5.15
C ILE A 177 3.25 -4.25 5.23
N GLN A 178 3.97 -3.85 6.28
CA GLN A 178 4.51 -2.49 6.43
C GLN A 178 5.38 -2.09 5.24
N SER A 179 6.21 -3.02 4.76
CA SER A 179 7.05 -2.86 3.58
C SER A 179 6.21 -2.63 2.31
N ALA A 180 5.08 -3.32 2.15
CA ALA A 180 4.14 -3.10 1.05
C ALA A 180 3.53 -1.67 1.09
N TYR A 181 3.12 -1.19 2.27
CA TYR A 181 2.65 0.19 2.45
C TYR A 181 3.71 1.24 2.14
N ALA A 182 4.98 0.98 2.49
CA ALA A 182 6.09 1.86 2.13
C ALA A 182 6.23 2.02 0.61
N ILE A 183 6.18 0.88 -0.11
CA ILE A 183 6.30 0.85 -1.57
C ILE A 183 5.07 1.49 -2.23
N ALA A 184 3.86 1.29 -1.69
CA ALA A 184 2.65 1.96 -2.18
C ALA A 184 2.76 3.48 -2.02
N GLY A 185 3.15 3.96 -0.84
CA GLY A 185 3.35 5.37 -0.56
C GLY A 185 4.35 5.99 -1.54
N LYS A 186 5.50 5.35 -1.75
CA LYS A 186 6.50 5.75 -2.75
C LYS A 186 5.90 5.84 -4.15
N GLY A 187 5.28 4.76 -4.63
CA GLY A 187 4.77 4.66 -6.00
C GLY A 187 3.68 5.70 -6.29
N LEU A 188 2.79 5.93 -5.32
CA LEU A 188 1.74 6.93 -5.40
C LEU A 188 2.30 8.35 -5.29
N GLY A 189 3.25 8.61 -4.39
CA GLY A 189 3.88 9.93 -4.28
C GLY A 189 4.59 10.33 -5.56
N ASP A 190 5.36 9.42 -6.14
CA ASP A 190 5.99 9.58 -7.46
C ASP A 190 4.97 9.81 -8.57
N TYR A 191 3.86 9.07 -8.55
CA TYR A 191 2.76 9.23 -9.50
C TYR A 191 2.15 10.64 -9.42
N PHE A 192 1.83 11.10 -8.21
CA PHE A 192 1.29 12.44 -7.97
C PHE A 192 2.25 13.51 -8.49
N LYS A 193 3.52 13.45 -8.10
CA LYS A 193 4.55 14.41 -8.54
C LYS A 193 4.70 14.49 -10.05
N ARG A 194 4.45 13.40 -10.79
CA ARG A 194 4.50 13.42 -12.26
C ARG A 194 3.23 13.96 -12.89
N LYS A 195 2.06 13.71 -12.29
CA LYS A 195 0.74 14.00 -12.88
C LYS A 195 0.12 15.32 -12.43
N SER A 196 0.62 15.94 -11.36
CA SER A 196 0.22 17.27 -10.89
C SER A 196 1.11 18.42 -11.41
N LYS A 197 2.09 18.11 -12.29
CA LYS A 197 2.90 19.13 -12.98
C LYS A 197 2.14 19.86 -14.07
#